data_AF-A0A2Z6US85-F1
#
_entry.id   AF-A0A2Z6US85-F1
#
_cell.length_a   1.000
_cell.length_b   1.000
_cell.length_c   1.000
_cell.angle_alpha   90.00
_cell.angle_beta   90.00
_cell.angle_gamma   90.00
#
_symmetry.space_group_name_H-M   'P 1'
#
loop_
_entity.id
_entity.type
_entity.pdbx_description
1 polymer ?
#
loop_
_entity_poly.entity_id
_entity_poly.type
_entity_poly.pdbx_seq_one_letter_code
_entity_poly.pdbx_strand_id
1 'polypeptide(L)'
;MSKVISFSISDRYLDKLRSLYPELTENLAAKQFLIDQLDAGLDDNLDTSLDDKLKILIEKSLEDRLDATEKSISKWILDFDNRIKDIDREMKDRSIAIDHQIKAIEARLDESLDKNLDDSLDESLDSSLYESYSEIFIDKPDENLDDSLDTNLDTNLDTNLDTNLDNSLDKEPVTLEEILLQKKMIREEWLTLKEILGQRRKDWPKSIEGLRKKAIREGWPRRDRENRKEYQIPVGK
;
A
#
# COMPACT_ATOMS: atom_id res chain seq x y z
N MET A 1 112.08 -22.92 43.39
CA MET A 1 112.95 -22.04 42.57
C MET A 1 113.85 -22.94 41.72
N SER A 2 113.47 -23.21 40.46
CA SER A 2 114.29 -24.05 39.57
C SER A 2 115.21 -23.16 38.75
N LYS A 3 116.52 -23.22 39.01
CA LYS A 3 117.53 -22.51 38.22
C LYS A 3 117.64 -23.20 36.86
N VAL A 4 117.13 -22.56 35.82
CA VAL A 4 117.42 -22.93 34.43
C VAL A 4 118.90 -22.64 34.19
N ILE A 5 119.71 -23.69 34.12
CA ILE A 5 121.12 -23.61 33.73
C ILE A 5 121.13 -23.53 32.20
N SER A 6 121.19 -22.32 31.66
CA SER A 6 121.48 -22.10 30.25
C SER A 6 122.97 -22.34 30.02
N PHE A 7 123.32 -23.47 29.40
CA PHE A 7 124.67 -23.68 28.90
C PHE A 7 124.83 -22.91 27.59
N SER A 8 125.49 -21.75 27.64
CA SER A 8 126.03 -21.11 26.45
C SER A 8 127.21 -21.93 25.96
N ILE A 9 126.98 -22.79 24.97
CA ILE A 9 128.06 -23.44 24.23
C ILE A 9 128.81 -22.33 23.50
N SER A 10 130.08 -22.13 23.84
CA SER A 10 130.94 -21.13 23.17
C SER A 10 131.09 -21.50 21.69
N ASP A 11 131.00 -20.53 20.78
CA ASP A 11 131.10 -20.74 19.32
C ASP A 11 132.32 -21.59 18.93
N ARG A 12 133.45 -21.46 19.66
CA ARG A 12 134.64 -22.30 19.46
C ARG A 12 134.40 -23.80 19.62
N TYR A 13 133.50 -24.21 20.52
CA TYR A 13 133.16 -25.62 20.71
C TYR A 13 132.26 -26.14 19.58
N LEU A 14 131.36 -25.30 19.06
CA LEU A 14 130.55 -25.62 17.89
C LEU A 14 131.42 -25.75 16.63
N ASP A 15 132.40 -24.85 16.44
CA ASP A 15 133.37 -24.93 15.35
C ASP A 15 134.24 -26.19 15.43
N LYS A 16 134.62 -26.60 16.64
CA LYS A 16 135.38 -27.85 16.84
C LYS A 16 134.55 -29.09 16.54
N LEU A 17 133.26 -29.10 16.91
CA LEU A 17 132.34 -30.19 16.56
C LEU A 17 132.09 -30.24 15.04
N ARG A 18 131.94 -29.09 14.38
CA ARG A 18 131.88 -28.98 12.90
C ARG A 18 133.12 -29.54 12.22
N SER A 19 134.30 -29.26 12.77
CA SER A 19 135.58 -29.75 12.25
C SER A 19 135.78 -31.27 12.46
N LEU A 20 135.30 -31.83 13.56
CA LEU A 20 135.51 -33.25 13.90
C LEU A 20 134.47 -34.17 13.26
N TYR A 21 133.26 -33.68 13.02
CA TYR A 21 132.16 -34.45 12.43
C TYR A 21 131.44 -33.62 11.34
N PRO A 22 132.13 -33.30 10.23
CA PRO A 22 131.57 -32.48 9.15
C PRO A 22 130.34 -33.15 8.54
N GLU A 23 130.38 -34.46 8.28
CA GLU A 23 129.26 -35.22 7.72
C GLU A 23 128.01 -35.18 8.60
N LEU A 24 128.16 -35.25 9.94
CA LEU A 24 127.02 -35.19 10.86
C LEU A 24 126.36 -33.81 10.86
N THR A 25 127.16 -32.74 10.76
CA THR A 25 126.66 -31.37 10.71
C THR A 25 125.99 -31.05 9.38
N GLU A 26 126.57 -31.52 8.27
CA GLU A 26 125.95 -31.44 6.95
C GLU A 26 124.64 -32.23 6.89
N ASN A 27 124.58 -33.43 7.48
CA ASN A 27 123.36 -34.23 7.53
C ASN A 27 122.25 -33.54 8.35
N LEU A 28 122.61 -32.91 9.48
CA LEU A 28 121.65 -32.15 10.29
C LEU A 28 121.12 -30.91 9.56
N ALA A 29 122.01 -30.17 8.88
CA ALA A 29 121.63 -29.03 8.05
C ALA A 29 120.75 -29.45 6.86
N ALA A 30 121.07 -30.58 6.21
CA ALA A 30 120.26 -31.14 5.13
C ALA A 30 118.88 -31.58 5.62
N LYS A 31 118.78 -32.17 6.82
CA LYS A 31 117.49 -32.50 7.44
C LYS A 31 116.66 -31.26 7.74
N GLN A 32 117.27 -30.22 8.31
CA GLN A 32 116.55 -28.97 8.58
C GLN A 32 116.05 -28.32 7.28
N PHE A 33 116.89 -28.29 6.24
CA PHE A 33 116.51 -27.77 4.93
C PHE A 33 115.34 -28.53 4.30
N LEU A 34 115.32 -29.87 4.43
CA LEU A 34 114.19 -30.69 3.97
C LEU A 34 112.91 -30.44 4.78
N ILE A 35 113.03 -30.22 6.09
CA ILE A 35 111.90 -29.87 6.96
C ILE A 35 111.34 -28.51 6.56
N ASP A 36 112.18 -27.48 6.41
CA ASP A 36 111.73 -26.13 6.03
C ASP A 36 111.07 -26.12 4.64
N GLN A 37 111.57 -26.91 3.69
CA GLN A 37 110.92 -27.08 2.38
C GLN A 37 109.58 -27.81 2.48
N LEU A 38 109.49 -28.86 3.30
CA LEU A 38 108.25 -29.61 3.49
C LEU A 38 107.22 -28.76 4.22
N ASP A 39 107.60 -28.00 5.24
CA ASP A 39 106.73 -27.10 5.99
C ASP A 39 106.24 -25.97 5.09
N ALA A 40 107.12 -25.27 4.37
CA ALA A 40 106.70 -24.21 3.44
C ALA A 40 105.82 -24.76 2.29
N GLY A 41 106.18 -25.92 1.75
CA GLY A 41 105.40 -26.57 0.70
C GLY A 41 104.05 -27.12 1.17
N LEU A 42 103.95 -27.56 2.42
CA LEU A 42 102.69 -27.96 3.05
C LEU A 42 101.83 -26.73 3.36
N ASP A 43 102.38 -25.70 3.98
CA ASP A 43 101.64 -24.48 4.36
C ASP A 43 101.07 -23.79 3.12
N ASP A 44 101.93 -23.44 2.15
CA ASP A 44 101.50 -22.71 0.96
C ASP A 44 100.51 -23.49 0.09
N ASN A 45 100.72 -24.80 -0.08
CA ASN A 45 99.87 -25.62 -0.96
C ASN A 45 98.57 -26.03 -0.27
N LEU A 46 98.62 -26.35 1.02
CA LEU A 46 97.43 -26.75 1.76
C LEU A 46 96.50 -25.55 1.95
N ASP A 47 97.03 -24.38 2.33
CA ASP A 47 96.22 -23.17 2.50
C ASP A 47 95.62 -22.73 1.18
N THR A 48 96.44 -22.51 0.14
CA THR A 48 95.93 -21.98 -1.13
C THR A 48 95.05 -22.98 -1.89
N SER A 49 95.40 -24.27 -1.92
CA SER A 49 94.63 -25.26 -2.67
C SER A 49 93.32 -25.64 -1.98
N LEU A 50 93.30 -25.73 -0.64
CA LEU A 50 92.05 -25.98 0.08
C LEU A 50 91.16 -24.74 0.05
N ASP A 51 91.70 -23.53 0.25
CA ASP A 51 90.90 -22.31 0.22
C ASP A 51 90.24 -22.11 -1.14
N ASP A 52 90.97 -22.26 -2.24
CA ASP A 52 90.40 -22.12 -3.58
C ASP A 52 89.33 -23.18 -3.86
N LYS A 53 89.56 -24.44 -3.47
CA LYS A 53 88.58 -25.52 -3.65
C LYS A 53 87.33 -25.30 -2.81
N LEU A 54 87.49 -24.92 -1.54
CA LEU A 54 86.38 -24.63 -0.64
C LEU A 54 85.57 -23.43 -1.16
N LYS A 55 86.25 -22.37 -1.58
CA LYS A 55 85.64 -21.20 -2.17
C LYS A 55 84.80 -21.57 -3.40
N ILE A 56 85.37 -22.29 -4.36
CA ILE A 56 84.66 -22.72 -5.57
C ILE A 56 83.44 -23.59 -5.23
N LEU A 57 83.59 -24.55 -4.30
CA LEU A 57 82.49 -25.43 -3.91
C LEU A 57 81.36 -24.67 -3.19
N ILE A 58 81.70 -23.73 -2.30
CA ILE A 58 80.74 -22.91 -1.58
C ILE A 58 80.02 -21.98 -2.55
N GLU A 59 80.76 -21.26 -3.41
CA GLU A 59 80.18 -20.36 -4.41
C GLU A 59 79.20 -21.10 -5.31
N LYS A 60 79.62 -22.22 -5.89
CA LYS A 60 78.77 -23.03 -6.76
C LYS A 60 77.54 -23.57 -6.03
N SER A 61 77.73 -24.11 -4.83
CA SER A 61 76.61 -24.65 -4.05
C SER A 61 75.62 -23.57 -3.64
N LEU A 62 76.08 -22.36 -3.32
CA LEU A 62 75.21 -21.24 -3.00
C LEU A 62 74.48 -20.75 -4.23
N GLU A 63 75.16 -20.62 -5.37
CA GLU A 63 74.58 -20.18 -6.64
C GLU A 63 73.47 -21.12 -7.10
N ASP A 64 73.72 -22.44 -7.11
CA ASP A 64 72.72 -23.45 -7.48
C ASP A 64 71.49 -23.41 -6.55
N ARG A 65 71.72 -23.22 -5.24
CA ARG A 65 70.62 -23.11 -4.26
C ARG A 65 69.83 -21.83 -4.46
N LEU A 66 70.51 -20.71 -4.73
CA LEU A 66 69.89 -19.41 -4.88
C LEU A 66 69.04 -19.38 -6.15
N ASP A 67 69.55 -19.90 -7.27
CA ASP A 67 68.80 -20.07 -8.53
C ASP A 67 67.56 -20.96 -8.35
N ALA A 68 67.70 -22.10 -7.64
CA ALA A 68 66.56 -22.96 -7.33
C ALA A 68 65.49 -22.26 -6.47
N THR A 69 65.93 -21.45 -5.49
CA THR A 69 65.01 -20.66 -4.66
C THR A 69 64.34 -19.54 -5.45
N GLU A 70 65.06 -18.85 -6.32
CA GLU A 70 64.54 -17.77 -7.16
C GLU A 70 63.49 -18.29 -8.14
N LYS A 71 63.75 -19.44 -8.78
CA LYS A 71 62.77 -20.11 -9.65
C LYS A 71 61.50 -20.50 -8.90
N SER A 72 61.65 -21.01 -7.67
CA SER A 72 60.52 -21.40 -6.84
C SER A 72 59.68 -20.19 -6.41
N ILE A 73 60.33 -19.10 -5.99
CA ILE A 73 59.68 -17.85 -5.61
C ILE A 73 58.96 -17.25 -6.82
N SER A 74 59.60 -17.21 -7.99
CA SER A 74 59.01 -16.69 -9.23
C SER A 74 57.76 -17.47 -9.63
N LYS A 75 57.79 -18.79 -9.49
CA LYS A 75 56.61 -19.64 -9.73
C LYS A 75 55.47 -19.30 -8.75
N TRP A 76 55.77 -19.15 -7.46
CA TRP A 76 54.76 -18.79 -6.47
C TRP A 76 54.17 -17.42 -6.74
N ILE A 77 54.98 -16.42 -7.10
CA ILE A 77 54.50 -15.09 -7.46
C ILE A 77 53.52 -15.16 -8.62
N LEU A 78 53.84 -15.95 -9.67
CA LEU A 78 52.96 -16.13 -10.81
C LEU A 78 51.65 -16.84 -10.44
N ASP A 79 51.72 -17.89 -9.63
CA ASP A 79 50.54 -18.61 -9.14
C ASP A 79 49.65 -17.70 -8.27
N PHE A 80 50.25 -16.86 -7.41
CA PHE A 80 49.52 -15.87 -6.62
C PHE A 80 48.87 -14.79 -7.49
N ASP A 81 49.57 -14.27 -8.49
CA ASP A 81 49.03 -13.27 -9.41
C ASP A 81 47.81 -13.80 -10.18
N ASN A 82 47.88 -15.04 -10.66
CA ASN A 82 46.75 -15.70 -11.32
C ASN A 82 45.57 -15.86 -10.37
N ARG A 83 45.83 -16.29 -9.12
CA ARG A 83 44.78 -16.45 -8.10
C ARG A 83 44.14 -15.12 -7.72
N ILE A 84 44.90 -14.04 -7.66
CA ILE A 84 44.36 -12.69 -7.43
C ILE A 84 43.46 -12.26 -8.59
N LYS A 85 43.86 -12.50 -9.85
CA LYS A 85 43.03 -12.19 -11.02
C LYS A 85 41.72 -12.99 -11.03
N ASP A 86 41.75 -14.24 -10.62
CA ASP A 86 40.55 -15.06 -10.54
C ASP A 86 39.60 -14.57 -9.44
N ILE A 87 40.14 -14.19 -8.27
CA ILE A 87 39.36 -13.57 -7.19
C ILE A 87 38.73 -12.25 -7.66
N ASP A 88 39.47 -11.41 -8.37
CA ASP A 88 38.96 -10.13 -8.89
C ASP A 88 37.79 -10.35 -9.85
N ARG A 89 37.92 -11.32 -10.76
CA ARG A 89 36.83 -11.72 -11.67
C ARG A 89 35.61 -12.23 -10.91
N GLU A 90 35.80 -13.12 -9.94
CA GLU A 90 34.71 -13.66 -9.14
C GLU A 90 33.99 -12.57 -8.34
N MET A 91 34.75 -11.63 -7.74
CA MET A 91 34.17 -10.50 -7.01
C MET A 91 33.34 -9.61 -7.93
N LYS A 92 33.82 -9.34 -9.15
CA LYS A 92 33.07 -8.57 -10.15
C LYS A 92 31.77 -9.25 -10.54
N ASP A 93 31.80 -10.56 -10.79
CA ASP A 93 30.62 -11.33 -11.16
C ASP A 93 29.60 -11.37 -10.00
N ARG A 94 30.07 -11.54 -8.76
CA ARG A 94 29.24 -11.45 -7.56
C ARG A 94 28.61 -10.07 -7.38
N SER A 95 29.35 -8.99 -7.65
CA SER A 95 28.82 -7.62 -7.60
C SER A 95 27.66 -7.45 -8.57
N ILE A 96 27.84 -7.88 -9.83
CA ILE A 96 26.79 -7.81 -10.85
C ILE A 96 25.56 -8.64 -10.43
N ALA A 97 25.78 -9.82 -9.86
CA ALA A 97 24.69 -10.66 -9.37
C ALA A 97 23.91 -10.00 -8.23
N ILE A 98 24.60 -9.35 -7.29
CA ILE A 98 23.98 -8.60 -6.19
C ILE A 98 23.16 -7.43 -6.75
N ASP A 99 23.68 -6.67 -7.71
CA ASP A 99 22.95 -5.55 -8.33
C ASP A 99 21.65 -6.04 -8.99
N HIS A 100 21.70 -7.17 -9.69
CA HIS A 100 20.49 -7.78 -10.25
C HIS A 100 19.49 -8.24 -9.18
N GLN A 101 19.97 -8.78 -8.06
CA GLN A 101 19.10 -9.18 -6.95
C GLN A 101 18.45 -7.96 -6.29
N ILE A 102 19.19 -6.87 -6.07
CA ILE A 102 18.66 -5.62 -5.53
C ILE A 102 17.56 -5.10 -6.46
N LYS A 103 17.82 -5.01 -7.77
CA LYS A 103 16.83 -4.55 -8.74
C LYS A 103 15.57 -5.43 -8.78
N ALA A 104 15.72 -6.74 -8.62
CA ALA A 104 14.59 -7.66 -8.54
C ALA A 104 13.78 -7.48 -7.25
N ILE A 105 14.44 -7.17 -6.13
CA ILE A 105 13.77 -6.86 -4.86
C ILE A 105 13.02 -5.53 -4.97
N GLU A 106 13.64 -4.49 -5.54
CA GLU A 106 13.01 -3.19 -5.80
C GLU A 106 11.74 -3.36 -6.63
N ALA A 107 11.83 -4.04 -7.77
CA ALA A 107 10.67 -4.27 -8.63
C ALA A 107 9.53 -5.03 -7.92
N ARG A 108 9.87 -6.01 -7.08
CA ARG A 108 8.87 -6.75 -6.28
C ARG A 108 8.26 -5.89 -5.19
N LEU A 109 9.05 -5.02 -4.55
CA LEU A 109 8.57 -4.08 -3.55
C LEU A 109 7.61 -3.10 -4.19
N ASP A 110 7.98 -2.47 -5.31
CA ASP A 110 7.13 -1.55 -6.05
C ASP A 110 5.81 -2.21 -6.46
N GLU A 111 5.86 -3.38 -7.11
CA GLU A 111 4.64 -4.11 -7.50
C GLU A 111 3.78 -4.49 -6.29
N SER A 112 4.39 -4.95 -5.20
CA SER A 112 3.66 -5.33 -3.99
C SER A 112 3.07 -4.14 -3.25
N LEU A 113 3.76 -3.00 -3.24
CA LEU A 113 3.30 -1.79 -2.57
C LEU A 113 2.17 -1.19 -3.39
N ASP A 114 2.37 -0.91 -4.68
CA ASP A 114 1.34 -0.34 -5.54
C ASP A 114 0.07 -1.18 -5.51
N LYS A 115 0.19 -2.49 -5.76
CA LYS A 115 -0.99 -3.34 -5.86
C LYS A 115 -1.69 -3.53 -4.51
N ASN A 116 -0.97 -3.83 -3.44
CA ASN A 116 -1.63 -4.08 -2.15
C ASN A 116 -2.14 -2.78 -1.53
N LEU A 117 -1.45 -1.65 -1.69
CA LEU A 117 -2.00 -0.37 -1.21
C LEU A 117 -3.22 0.02 -2.01
N ASP A 118 -3.17 -0.02 -3.34
CA ASP A 118 -4.33 0.36 -4.16
C ASP A 118 -5.52 -0.55 -3.84
N ASP A 119 -5.36 -1.88 -3.95
CA ASP A 119 -6.48 -2.82 -3.73
C ASP A 119 -7.06 -2.69 -2.31
N SER A 120 -6.21 -2.57 -1.28
CA SER A 120 -6.69 -2.50 0.11
C SER A 120 -7.27 -1.13 0.48
N LEU A 121 -6.72 -0.03 -0.04
CA LEU A 121 -7.26 1.30 0.19
C LEU A 121 -8.57 1.48 -0.54
N ASP A 122 -8.67 1.06 -1.81
CA ASP A 122 -9.89 1.19 -2.60
C ASP A 122 -11.03 0.41 -1.95
N GLU A 123 -10.80 -0.87 -1.60
CA GLU A 123 -11.85 -1.71 -1.01
C GLU A 123 -12.28 -1.24 0.39
N SER A 124 -11.33 -0.79 1.22
CA SER A 124 -11.65 -0.28 2.57
C SER A 124 -12.31 1.09 2.55
N LEU A 125 -11.87 1.99 1.67
CA LEU A 125 -12.47 3.31 1.51
C LEU A 125 -13.86 3.20 0.91
N ASP A 126 -14.04 2.45 -0.18
CA ASP A 126 -15.36 2.29 -0.81
C ASP A 126 -16.37 1.66 0.16
N SER A 127 -15.98 0.60 0.88
CA SER A 127 -16.88 -0.05 1.83
C SER A 127 -17.27 0.89 2.98
N SER A 128 -16.29 1.56 3.60
CA SER A 128 -16.56 2.45 4.73
C SER A 128 -17.32 3.72 4.33
N LEU A 129 -17.03 4.28 3.15
CA LEU A 129 -17.79 5.41 2.60
C LEU A 129 -19.20 4.98 2.27
N TYR A 130 -19.40 3.87 1.57
CA TYR A 130 -20.73 3.41 1.19
C TYR A 130 -21.61 3.13 2.41
N GLU A 131 -21.07 2.46 3.41
CA GLU A 131 -21.76 2.15 4.66
C GLU A 131 -22.13 3.43 5.42
N SER A 132 -21.17 4.36 5.59
CA SER A 132 -21.43 5.64 6.25
C SER A 132 -22.42 6.52 5.49
N TYR A 133 -22.36 6.55 4.15
CA TYR A 133 -23.28 7.33 3.33
C TYR A 133 -24.69 6.76 3.39
N SER A 134 -24.83 5.44 3.32
CA SER A 134 -26.14 4.78 3.40
C SER A 134 -26.80 5.04 4.74
N GLU A 135 -26.05 4.91 5.84
CA GLU A 135 -26.60 5.14 7.18
C GLU A 135 -27.05 6.60 7.40
N ILE A 136 -26.31 7.58 6.86
CA ILE A 136 -26.62 9.00 7.06
C ILE A 136 -27.72 9.50 6.13
N PHE A 137 -27.74 9.08 4.87
CA PHE A 137 -28.57 9.69 3.84
C PHE A 137 -29.74 8.82 3.38
N ILE A 138 -29.72 7.52 3.68
CA ILE A 138 -30.80 6.60 3.30
C ILE A 138 -31.54 6.18 4.56
N ASP A 139 -30.86 5.46 5.47
CA ASP A 139 -31.54 4.77 6.57
C ASP A 139 -32.12 5.75 7.58
N LYS A 140 -31.33 6.71 8.07
CA LYS A 140 -31.81 7.70 9.05
C LYS A 140 -32.94 8.57 8.52
N PRO A 141 -32.87 9.14 7.30
CA PRO A 141 -33.98 9.94 6.77
C PRO A 141 -35.24 9.12 6.54
N ASP A 142 -35.12 7.89 6.03
CA ASP A 142 -36.27 7.00 5.78
C ASP A 142 -36.99 6.67 7.08
N GLU A 143 -36.24 6.24 8.11
CA GLU A 143 -36.78 5.91 9.43
C GLU A 143 -37.45 7.13 10.09
N ASN A 144 -36.81 8.31 10.03
CA ASN A 144 -37.41 9.54 10.56
C ASN A 144 -38.63 10.01 9.77
N LEU A 145 -38.65 9.85 8.45
CA LEU A 145 -39.78 10.22 7.61
C LEU A 145 -40.97 9.31 7.90
N ASP A 146 -40.75 8.00 7.96
CA ASP A 146 -41.80 7.01 8.25
C ASP A 146 -42.40 7.26 9.63
N ASP A 147 -41.55 7.38 10.67
CA ASP A 147 -42.00 7.70 12.03
C ASP A 147 -42.77 9.02 12.10
N SER A 148 -42.29 10.06 11.40
CA SER A 148 -42.95 11.37 11.40
C SER A 148 -44.28 11.35 10.65
N LEU A 149 -44.38 10.57 9.56
CA LEU A 149 -45.61 10.46 8.77
C LEU A 149 -46.65 9.64 9.51
N ASP A 150 -46.24 8.52 10.11
CA ASP A 150 -47.14 7.65 10.87
C ASP A 150 -47.69 8.40 12.08
N THR A 151 -46.82 9.03 12.88
CA THR A 151 -47.26 9.84 14.03
C THR A 151 -48.13 11.03 13.64
N ASN A 152 -47.78 11.76 12.57
CA ASN A 152 -48.60 12.90 12.15
C ASN A 152 -49.93 12.47 11.54
N LEU A 153 -49.97 11.41 10.74
CA LEU A 153 -51.21 10.91 10.14
C LEU A 153 -52.14 10.38 11.21
N ASP A 154 -51.63 9.55 12.12
CA ASP A 154 -52.44 8.95 13.17
C ASP A 154 -52.99 10.04 14.10
N THR A 155 -52.14 10.95 14.59
CA THR A 155 -52.60 12.03 15.47
C THR A 155 -53.53 13.03 14.77
N ASN A 156 -53.25 13.44 13.54
CA ASN A 156 -54.11 14.39 12.83
C ASN A 156 -55.42 13.74 12.37
N LEU A 157 -55.42 12.49 11.91
CA LEU A 157 -56.65 11.82 11.51
C LEU A 157 -57.52 11.58 12.72
N ASP A 158 -56.97 11.07 13.82
CA ASP A 158 -57.73 10.78 15.03
C ASP A 158 -58.31 12.07 15.61
N THR A 159 -57.50 13.12 15.81
CA THR A 159 -57.98 14.39 16.35
C THR A 159 -58.96 15.13 15.42
N ASN A 160 -58.72 15.14 14.11
CA ASN A 160 -59.66 15.80 13.19
C ASN A 160 -60.95 15.00 13.01
N LEU A 161 -60.90 13.67 12.99
CA LEU A 161 -62.13 12.87 12.90
C LEU A 161 -62.96 13.04 14.15
N ASP A 162 -62.36 12.93 15.33
CA ASP A 162 -63.06 13.03 16.61
C ASP A 162 -63.68 14.42 16.78
N THR A 163 -62.89 15.49 16.54
CA THR A 163 -63.41 16.86 16.65
C THR A 163 -64.47 17.19 15.60
N ASN A 164 -64.36 16.71 14.36
CA ASN A 164 -65.38 16.98 13.34
C ASN A 164 -66.66 16.16 13.55
N LEU A 165 -66.54 14.92 14.03
CA LEU A 165 -67.69 14.08 14.38
C LEU A 165 -68.45 14.66 15.56
N ASP A 166 -67.76 15.04 16.65
CA ASP A 166 -68.40 15.68 17.81
C ASP A 166 -69.09 16.99 17.41
N ASN A 167 -68.41 17.86 16.68
CA ASN A 167 -69.00 19.13 16.21
C ASN A 167 -70.15 18.94 15.22
N SER A 168 -70.22 17.80 14.53
CA SER A 168 -71.30 17.49 13.59
C SER A 168 -72.50 16.84 14.28
N LEU A 169 -72.27 16.07 15.34
CA LEU A 169 -73.32 15.39 16.11
C LEU A 169 -73.96 16.30 17.17
N ASP A 170 -73.22 17.30 17.67
CA ASP A 170 -73.72 18.29 18.62
C ASP A 170 -74.53 19.43 17.98
N LYS A 171 -74.64 19.46 16.64
CA LYS A 171 -75.58 20.33 15.94
C LYS A 171 -76.96 19.66 15.97
N GLU A 172 -77.87 20.26 16.74
CA GLU A 172 -79.24 19.82 17.04
C GLU A 172 -79.93 19.01 15.92
N PRO A 173 -80.67 17.94 16.26
CA PRO A 173 -81.37 17.13 15.27
C PRO A 173 -82.46 17.95 14.59
N VAL A 174 -82.29 18.22 13.30
CA VAL A 174 -83.32 18.82 12.43
C VAL A 174 -84.58 17.96 12.53
N THR A 175 -85.67 18.54 13.02
CA THR A 175 -86.91 17.79 13.30
C THR A 175 -87.66 17.48 12.01
N LEU A 176 -88.26 16.28 11.93
CA LEU A 176 -88.99 15.78 10.76
C LEU A 176 -90.16 16.68 10.31
N GLU A 177 -90.64 17.55 11.20
CA GLU A 177 -91.67 18.55 10.92
C GLU A 177 -91.21 19.63 9.93
N GLU A 178 -89.95 20.07 9.96
CA GLU A 178 -89.43 21.08 9.04
C GLU A 178 -89.33 20.54 7.60
N ILE A 179 -88.93 19.27 7.46
CA ILE A 179 -88.83 18.59 6.16
C ILE A 179 -90.22 18.41 5.52
N LEU A 180 -91.26 18.14 6.33
CA LEU A 180 -92.63 17.94 5.85
C LEU A 180 -93.31 19.24 5.43
N LEU A 181 -93.00 20.38 6.08
CA LEU A 181 -93.50 21.69 5.65
C LEU A 181 -92.95 22.09 4.27
N GLN A 182 -91.66 21.85 4.04
CA GLN A 182 -91.00 22.21 2.79
C GLN A 182 -91.53 21.39 1.59
N LYS A 183 -91.84 20.10 1.79
CA LYS A 183 -92.43 19.25 0.74
C LYS A 183 -93.88 19.61 0.39
N LYS A 184 -94.65 20.23 1.29
CA LYS A 184 -96.08 20.52 1.08
C LYS A 184 -96.32 21.77 0.24
N MET A 185 -95.35 22.69 0.15
CA MET A 185 -95.46 23.91 -0.65
C MET A 185 -95.20 23.73 -2.15
N ILE A 186 -94.68 22.58 -2.60
CA ILE A 186 -94.21 22.36 -3.98
C ILE A 186 -95.21 21.51 -4.81
N ARG A 187 -96.48 21.39 -4.41
CA ARG A 187 -97.47 20.69 -5.24
C ARG A 187 -98.09 21.60 -6.31
N GLU A 188 -97.68 21.35 -7.54
CA GLU A 188 -98.18 21.91 -8.80
C GLU A 188 -99.60 21.41 -9.15
N GLU A 189 -100.64 22.11 -8.68
CA GLU A 189 -102.04 21.75 -8.93
C GLU A 189 -102.59 22.36 -10.25
N TRP A 190 -103.26 21.53 -11.05
CA TRP A 190 -103.98 21.91 -12.28
C TRP A 190 -105.41 22.33 -11.95
N LEU A 191 -105.81 23.55 -12.28
CA LEU A 191 -107.11 24.13 -11.89
C LEU A 191 -107.89 24.67 -13.09
N THR A 192 -109.21 24.63 -13.05
CA THR A 192 -110.05 25.26 -14.08
C THR A 192 -110.10 26.78 -13.89
N LEU A 193 -110.37 27.55 -14.96
CA LEU A 193 -110.50 29.02 -14.86
C LEU A 193 -111.58 29.46 -13.87
N LYS A 194 -112.60 28.63 -13.63
CA LYS A 194 -113.66 28.91 -12.65
C LYS A 194 -113.17 28.74 -11.22
N GLU A 195 -112.36 27.71 -10.95
CA GLU A 195 -111.71 27.49 -9.65
C GLU A 195 -110.65 28.57 -9.37
N ILE A 196 -109.87 28.93 -10.38
CA ILE A 196 -108.87 30.01 -10.34
C ILE A 196 -109.55 31.36 -10.03
N LEU A 197 -110.69 31.66 -10.67
CA LEU A 197 -111.48 32.86 -10.36
C LEU A 197 -112.03 32.83 -8.93
N GLY A 198 -112.38 31.64 -8.43
CA GLY A 198 -112.86 31.42 -7.06
C GLY A 198 -111.84 31.76 -5.97
N GLN A 199 -110.52 31.72 -6.26
CA GLN A 199 -109.47 32.05 -5.29
C GLN A 199 -109.35 33.55 -4.96
N ARG A 200 -110.08 34.44 -5.66
CA ARG A 200 -110.15 35.90 -5.40
C ARG A 200 -108.80 36.57 -5.10
N ARG A 201 -107.74 36.24 -5.83
CA ARG A 201 -106.43 36.91 -5.67
C ARG A 201 -106.52 38.38 -6.10
N LYS A 202 -105.83 39.25 -5.36
CA LYS A 202 -105.94 40.72 -5.48
C LYS A 202 -105.57 41.25 -6.88
N ASP A 203 -104.62 40.61 -7.56
CA ASP A 203 -104.06 41.06 -8.85
C ASP A 203 -104.60 40.29 -10.06
N TRP A 204 -105.71 39.57 -9.89
CA TRP A 204 -106.30 38.72 -10.92
C TRP A 204 -107.57 39.34 -11.51
N PRO A 205 -107.82 39.16 -12.83
CA PRO A 205 -109.04 39.64 -13.46
C PRO A 205 -110.28 39.01 -12.81
N LYS A 206 -111.29 39.83 -12.52
CA LYS A 206 -112.53 39.40 -11.86
C LYS A 206 -113.54 38.73 -12.79
N SER A 207 -113.15 38.43 -14.03
CA SER A 207 -113.97 37.71 -15.00
C SER A 207 -113.20 36.54 -15.60
N ILE A 208 -113.93 35.47 -15.96
CA ILE A 208 -113.35 34.27 -16.58
C ILE A 208 -112.60 34.64 -17.87
N GLU A 209 -113.18 35.54 -18.68
CA GLU A 209 -112.56 35.99 -19.93
C GLU A 209 -111.29 36.82 -19.68
N GLY A 210 -111.26 37.59 -18.59
CA GLY A 210 -110.07 38.30 -18.16
C GLY A 210 -108.95 37.35 -17.73
N LEU A 211 -109.27 36.32 -16.94
CA LEU A 211 -108.31 35.28 -16.54
C LEU A 211 -107.81 34.49 -17.75
N ARG A 212 -108.67 34.18 -18.71
CA ARG A 212 -108.27 33.51 -19.96
C ARG A 212 -107.26 34.34 -20.74
N LYS A 213 -107.48 35.65 -20.88
CA LYS A 213 -106.52 36.56 -21.52
C LYS A 213 -105.20 36.67 -20.74
N LYS A 214 -105.25 36.65 -19.40
CA LYS A 214 -104.05 36.66 -18.56
C LYS A 214 -103.25 35.36 -18.70
N ALA A 215 -103.92 34.21 -18.65
CA ALA A 215 -103.31 32.90 -18.85
C ALA A 215 -102.63 32.76 -20.21
N ILE A 216 -103.24 33.30 -21.28
CA ILE A 216 -102.61 33.33 -22.61
C ILE A 216 -101.41 34.28 -22.63
N ARG A 217 -101.53 35.47 -22.03
CA ARG A 217 -100.46 36.47 -21.98
C ARG A 217 -99.23 35.97 -21.22
N GLU A 218 -99.45 35.28 -20.10
CA GLU A 218 -98.40 34.74 -19.23
C GLU A 218 -98.00 33.31 -19.61
N GLY A 219 -98.55 32.75 -20.70
CA GLY A 219 -98.18 31.43 -21.20
C GLY A 219 -98.44 30.27 -20.23
N TRP A 220 -99.53 30.34 -19.45
CA TRP A 220 -99.83 29.31 -18.46
C TRP A 220 -100.00 27.94 -19.13
N PRO A 221 -99.37 26.87 -18.60
CA PRO A 221 -99.56 25.52 -19.12
C PRO A 221 -101.04 25.17 -19.11
N ARG A 222 -101.56 24.75 -20.27
CA ARG A 222 -102.97 24.40 -20.45
C ARG A 222 -103.09 22.94 -20.81
N ARG A 223 -103.98 22.25 -20.11
CA ARG A 223 -104.35 20.86 -20.37
C ARG A 223 -105.82 20.80 -20.73
N ASP A 224 -106.09 20.34 -21.95
CA ASP A 224 -107.46 20.07 -22.39
C ASP A 224 -107.81 18.63 -22.03
N ARG A 225 -108.84 18.44 -21.20
CA ARG A 225 -109.47 17.14 -20.95
C ARG A 225 -110.82 17.13 -21.67
N GLU A 226 -111.33 15.93 -21.97
CA GLU A 226 -112.56 15.68 -22.74
C GLU A 226 -113.73 16.63 -22.41
N ASN A 227 -113.88 17.03 -21.13
CA ASN A 227 -115.00 17.87 -20.68
C ASN A 227 -114.61 19.19 -19.98
N ARG A 228 -113.32 19.53 -19.89
CA ARG A 228 -112.88 20.80 -19.24
C ARG A 228 -111.45 21.20 -19.60
N LYS A 229 -111.19 22.50 -19.51
CA LYS A 229 -109.87 23.10 -19.75
C LYS A 229 -109.26 23.52 -18.42
N GLU A 230 -108.15 22.89 -18.07
CA GLU A 230 -107.38 23.15 -16.85
C GLU A 230 -106.13 23.96 -17.19
N TYR A 231 -105.74 24.86 -16.29
CA TYR A 231 -104.58 25.70 -16.37
C TYR A 231 -103.76 25.50 -15.10
N GLN A 232 -102.45 25.35 -15.27
CA GLN A 232 -101.52 25.35 -14.16
C GLN A 232 -101.12 26.80 -13.87
N ILE A 233 -101.21 27.23 -12.61
CA ILE A 233 -100.72 28.55 -12.21
C ILE A 233 -99.20 28.41 -12.09
N PRO A 234 -98.40 29.12 -12.91
CA PRO A 234 -96.97 29.14 -12.70
C PRO A 234 -96.70 29.75 -11.32
N VAL A 235 -96.09 28.99 -10.42
CA VAL A 235 -95.50 29.57 -9.20
C VAL A 235 -94.40 30.48 -9.72
N GLY A 236 -94.53 31.79 -9.49
CA GLY A 236 -93.66 32.79 -10.10
C GLY A 236 -92.18 32.45 -9.96
N LYS A 237 -91.41 32.73 -11.02
CA LYS A 237 -89.99 33.01 -10.85
C LYS A 237 -89.82 34.32 -10.09
#